data_AF-A0A5D8Z644-F1
#
_entry.id   AF-A0A5D8Z644-F1
#
_cell.length_a   1.000
_cell.length_b   1.000
_cell.length_c   1.000
_cell.angle_alpha   90.00
_cell.angle_beta   90.00
_cell.angle_gamma   90.00
#
_symmetry.space_group_name_H-M   'P 1'
#
loop_
_entity.id
_entity.type
_entity.pdbx_description
1 polymer ?
#
loop_
_entity_poly.entity_id
_entity_poly.type
_entity_poly.pdbx_seq_one_letter_code
_entity_poly.pdbx_strand_id
1 'polypeptide(L)'
;MTLAADRVRIVLVGTQHPGNIGSAARAMKTMGLHRLVLVAPEKLPNAESDALAAGADDLLATATFHDDLASALAGCQRVLG
;
A
#
# COMPACT_ATOMS: atom_id res chain seq x y z
N MET A 1 20.65 3.80 9.03
CA MET A 1 20.60 2.34 9.27
C MET A 1 19.30 1.85 8.66
N THR A 2 19.33 1.04 7.61
CA THR A 2 18.09 0.57 6.94
C THR A 2 17.52 -0.61 7.70
N LEU A 3 16.27 -0.50 8.16
CA LEU A 3 15.57 -1.61 8.81
C LEU A 3 15.09 -2.60 7.73
N ALA A 4 14.94 -3.87 8.10
CA ALA A 4 14.46 -4.88 7.16
C ALA A 4 13.09 -4.53 6.57
N ALA A 5 12.23 -3.88 7.37
CA ALA A 5 10.91 -3.40 6.97
C ALA A 5 10.93 -2.41 5.81
N ASP A 6 11.97 -1.58 5.69
CA ASP A 6 12.13 -0.58 4.61
C ASP A 6 12.23 -1.23 3.21
N ARG A 7 12.54 -2.53 3.17
CA ARG A 7 12.70 -3.30 1.93
C ARG A 7 11.43 -4.06 1.52
N VAL A 8 10.41 -4.07 2.36
CA VAL A 8 9.14 -4.76 2.08
C VAL A 8 8.17 -3.79 1.42
N ARG A 9 7.59 -4.19 0.29
CA ARG A 9 6.49 -3.48 -0.38
C ARG A 9 5.22 -4.28 -0.15
N ILE A 10 4.15 -3.60 0.25
CA ILE A 10 2.81 -4.17 0.30
C ILE A 10 2.08 -3.72 -0.95
N VAL A 11 1.75 -4.69 -1.82
CA VAL A 11 1.15 -4.45 -3.13
C VAL A 11 -0.31 -4.88 -3.09
N LEU A 12 -1.24 -3.93 -3.22
CA LEU A 12 -2.67 -4.21 -3.30
C LEU A 12 -3.11 -4.15 -4.77
N VAL A 13 -3.61 -5.25 -5.30
CA VAL A 13 -4.00 -5.39 -6.72
C VAL A 13 -5.50 -5.35 -6.86
N GLY A 14 -6.03 -4.50 -7.74
CA GLY A 14 -7.47 -4.47 -8.05
C GLY A 14 -8.34 -4.17 -6.85
N THR A 15 -7.90 -3.30 -5.94
CA THR A 15 -8.68 -3.02 -4.72
C THR A 15 -9.99 -2.32 -5.07
N GLN A 16 -11.12 -2.94 -4.70
CA GLN A 16 -12.46 -2.51 -5.08
C GLN A 16 -13.01 -1.41 -4.17
N HIS A 17 -12.77 -1.56 -2.86
CA HIS A 17 -13.29 -0.66 -1.84
C HIS A 17 -12.17 0.21 -1.27
N PRO A 18 -12.23 1.55 -1.38
CA PRO A 18 -11.17 2.44 -0.92
C PRO A 18 -10.95 2.33 0.60
N GLY A 19 -11.99 2.01 1.38
CA GLY A 19 -11.83 1.68 2.80
C GLY A 19 -10.86 0.53 3.12
N ASN A 20 -10.70 -0.45 2.21
CA ASN A 20 -9.72 -1.53 2.39
C ASN A 20 -8.29 -1.03 2.25
N ILE A 21 -8.06 0.00 1.42
CA ILE A 21 -6.75 0.66 1.29
C ILE A 21 -6.36 1.30 2.61
N GLY A 22 -7.29 2.04 3.24
CA GLY A 22 -7.10 2.64 4.56
C GLY A 22 -6.81 1.60 5.64
N SER A 23 -7.64 0.56 5.72
CA SER A 23 -7.48 -0.53 6.70
C SER A 23 -6.13 -1.26 6.54
N ALA A 24 -5.68 -1.48 5.30
CA ALA A 24 -4.37 -2.05 5.02
C ALA A 24 -3.24 -1.11 5.46
N ALA A 25 -3.32 0.19 5.15
CA ALA A 25 -2.36 1.18 5.59
C ALA A 25 -2.24 1.22 7.13
N ARG A 26 -3.37 1.15 7.85
CA ARG A 26 -3.40 1.06 9.31
C ARG A 26 -2.64 -0.16 9.84
N ALA A 27 -2.90 -1.32 9.25
CA ALA A 27 -2.23 -2.57 9.63
C ALA A 27 -0.71 -2.48 9.36
N MET A 28 -0.32 -1.96 8.19
CA MET A 28 1.08 -1.72 7.83
C MET A 28 1.79 -0.85 8.85
N LYS A 29 1.22 0.31 9.20
CA LYS A 29 1.83 1.25 10.14
C LYS A 29 2.02 0.63 11.53
N THR A 30 1.03 -0.13 12.00
CA THR A 30 1.11 -0.88 13.27
C THR A 30 2.27 -1.88 13.28
N MET A 31 2.60 -2.45 12.11
CA MET A 31 3.68 -3.43 11.94
C MET A 31 5.03 -2.79 11.54
N GLY A 32 5.11 -1.46 11.49
CA GLY A 32 6.32 -0.74 11.08
C GLY A 32 6.66 -0.90 9.59
N LEU A 33 5.65 -1.10 8.74
CA LEU A 33 5.77 -1.13 7.28
C LEU A 33 5.27 0.18 6.69
N HIS A 34 5.88 0.63 5.60
CA HIS A 34 5.69 2.01 5.10
C HIS A 34 5.59 2.13 3.57
N ARG A 35 5.80 1.05 2.81
CA ARG A 35 5.78 1.10 1.34
C ARG A 35 4.51 0.47 0.79
N LEU A 36 3.46 1.30 0.65
CA LEU A 36 2.20 0.92 0.04
C LEU A 36 2.25 1.13 -1.48
N VAL A 37 1.87 0.09 -2.23
CA VAL A 37 1.79 0.11 -3.69
C VAL A 37 0.39 -0.32 -4.11
N LEU A 38 -0.23 0.45 -4.99
CA LEU A 38 -1.58 0.19 -5.51
C LEU A 38 -1.51 -0.13 -7.00
N VAL A 39 -2.02 -1.29 -7.38
CA VAL A 39 -2.04 -1.74 -8.78
C VAL A 39 -3.47 -1.74 -9.28
N ALA A 40 -3.75 -0.91 -10.28
CA ALA A 40 -5.07 -0.76 -10.90
C ALA A 40 -6.24 -0.79 -9.88
N PRO A 41 -6.23 0.03 -8.81
CA PRO A 41 -7.35 0.06 -7.89
C PRO A 41 -8.61 0.55 -8.63
N GLU A 42 -9.77 -0.04 -8.37
CA GLU A 42 -11.02 0.39 -9.02
C GLU A 42 -11.41 1.81 -8.60
N LYS A 43 -11.01 2.20 -7.39
CA LYS A 43 -11.20 3.54 -6.83
C LYS A 43 -9.91 3.99 -6.16
N LEU A 44 -9.56 5.25 -6.39
CA LEU A 44 -8.45 5.90 -5.70
C LEU A 44 -8.78 6.07 -4.20
N PRO A 45 -7.75 6.20 -3.35
CA PRO A 45 -7.93 6.59 -1.96
C PRO A 45 -8.81 7.83 -1.85
N ASN A 46 -9.73 7.82 -0.89
CA ASN A 46 -10.69 8.89 -0.66
C ASN A 46 -10.95 9.06 0.84
N ALA A 47 -11.94 9.88 1.20
CA ALA A 47 -12.30 10.12 2.59
C ALA A 47 -12.61 8.84 3.41
N GLU A 48 -13.08 7.76 2.77
CA GLU A 48 -13.26 6.46 3.45
C GLU A 48 -11.92 5.79 3.76
N SER A 49 -10.96 5.84 2.82
CA SER A 49 -9.59 5.39 3.07
C SER A 49 -8.96 6.16 4.22
N ASP A 50 -9.10 7.49 4.24
CA ASP A 50 -8.53 8.35 5.28
C ASP A 50 -9.14 8.01 6.65
N ALA A 51 -10.47 7.88 6.72
CA ALA A 51 -11.17 7.51 7.94
C ALA A 51 -10.71 6.16 8.51
N LEU A 52 -10.44 5.18 7.64
CA LEU A 52 -10.01 3.83 8.05
C LEU A 52 -8.50 3.67 8.23
N ALA A 53 -7.69 4.60 7.71
CA ALA A 53 -6.25 4.63 7.93
C ALA A 53 -5.86 4.89 9.38
N ALA A 54 -6.72 5.59 10.13
CA ALA A 54 -6.57 5.80 11.58
C ALA A 54 -5.14 6.25 11.98
N GLY A 55 -4.64 7.31 11.35
CA GLY A 55 -3.30 7.86 11.58
C GLY A 55 -2.21 7.28 10.67
N ALA A 56 -2.55 6.43 9.71
CA ALA A 56 -1.66 5.96 8.64
C ALA A 56 -1.79 6.79 7.34
N ASP A 57 -2.20 8.04 7.45
CA ASP A 57 -2.45 8.96 6.32
C ASP A 57 -1.16 9.22 5.51
N ASP A 58 0.00 9.16 6.16
CA ASP A 58 1.32 9.24 5.53
C ASP A 58 1.57 8.10 4.53
N LEU A 59 1.09 6.89 4.80
CA LEU A 59 1.20 5.76 3.88
C LEU A 59 0.27 5.93 2.68
N LEU A 60 -0.93 6.51 2.88
CA LEU A 60 -1.83 6.84 1.77
C LEU A 60 -1.24 7.95 0.90
N ALA A 61 -0.68 9.00 1.51
CA ALA A 61 -0.09 10.13 0.83
C ALA A 61 1.18 9.78 0.03
N THR A 62 1.91 8.75 0.47
CA THR A 62 3.15 8.27 -0.19
C THR A 62 2.95 7.01 -1.02
N ALA A 63 1.70 6.52 -1.14
CA ALA A 63 1.39 5.34 -1.93
C ALA A 63 1.76 5.56 -3.41
N THR A 64 2.37 4.55 -4.03
CA THR A 64 2.71 4.59 -5.46
C THR A 64 1.70 3.79 -6.27
N PHE A 65 1.36 4.28 -7.46
CA PHE A 65 0.37 3.68 -8.34
C PHE A 65 1.02 3.06 -9.56
N HIS A 66 0.47 1.93 -9.99
CA HIS A 66 0.93 1.16 -11.14
C HIS A 66 -0.28 0.64 -11.93
N ASP A 67 -0.15 0.57 -13.25
CA ASP A 67 -1.20 0.06 -14.13
C ASP A 67 -1.28 -1.47 -14.11
N ASP A 68 -0.16 -2.14 -13.86
CA ASP A 68 -0.07 -3.60 -13.84
C ASP A 68 0.88 -4.13 -12.75
N LEU A 69 0.72 -5.41 -12.43
CA LEU A 69 1.49 -6.08 -11.38
C LEU A 69 2.98 -6.18 -11.75
N ALA A 70 3.34 -6.34 -13.02
CA ALA A 70 4.72 -6.49 -13.44
C ALA A 70 5.53 -5.22 -13.13
N SER A 71 4.98 -4.04 -13.42
CA SER A 71 5.60 -2.75 -13.12
C SER A 71 5.73 -2.51 -11.61
N ALA A 72 4.75 -2.91 -10.80
CA ALA A 72 4.81 -2.80 -9.33
C ALA A 72 5.89 -3.70 -8.70
N LEU A 73 6.15 -4.85 -9.32
CA LEU A 73 7.16 -5.82 -8.87
C LEU A 73 8.56 -5.53 -9.40
N ALA A 74 8.74 -4.50 -10.24
CA ALA A 74 10.05 -4.15 -10.79
C ALA A 74 11.10 -3.95 -9.67
N GLY A 75 12.24 -4.65 -9.81
CA GLY A 75 13.33 -4.64 -8.85
C GLY A 75 13.10 -5.46 -7.57
N CYS A 76 11.99 -6.18 -7.44
CA CYS A 76 11.81 -7.18 -6.37
C CYS A 76 12.51 -8.49 -6.74
N GLN A 77 13.38 -8.99 -5.87
CA GLN A 77 14.06 -10.28 -6.06
C GLN A 77 13.24 -11.48 -5.56
N ARG A 78 12.25 -11.22 -4.69
CA ARG A 78 11.37 -12.23 -4.11
C ARG A 78 9.96 -11.66 -4.01
N VAL A 79 8.98 -12.49 -4.34
CA VAL A 79 7.55 -12.15 -4.33
C VAL A 79 6.80 -13.24 -3.56
N LEU A 80 5.86 -12.81 -2.72
CA LEU A 80 4.96 -13.67 -1.95
C LEU A 80 3.55 -13.15 -2.24
N GLY A 81 2.65 -14.03 -2.70
CA GLY A 81 1.28 -13.69 -3.09
C GLY A 81 0.31 -14.76 -2.63
#